data_AF-A0A6V7L0T5-F1
#
_entry.id   AF-A0A6V7L0T5-F1
#
_cell.length_a   1.000
_cell.length_b   1.000
_cell.length_c   1.000
_cell.angle_alpha   90.00
_cell.angle_beta   90.00
_cell.angle_gamma   90.00
#
_symmetry.space_group_name_H-M   'P 1'
#
loop_
_entity.id
_entity.type
_entity.pdbx_description
1 polymer ?
#
loop_
_entity_poly.entity_id
_entity_poly.type
_entity_poly.pdbx_seq_one_letter_code
_entity_poly.pdbx_strand_id
1 'polypeptide(L)' 'MSKILKCAGSEDTVTLRAADNPDTVTFIFESSNKEKLAEYEMKLINMDQEHLGIP' A
#
# COMPACT_ATOMS: atom_id res chain seq x y z
N MET A 1 -4.71 -7.41 -0.94
CA MET A 1 -3.66 -6.47 -1.42
C MET A 1 -3.57 -6.37 -2.95
N SER A 2 -3.39 -7.48 -3.69
CA SER A 2 -3.19 -7.46 -5.15
C SER A 2 -4.25 -6.71 -5.97
N LYS A 3 -5.51 -6.66 -5.53
CA LYS A 3 -6.58 -5.89 -6.19
C LYS A 3 -6.32 -4.38 -6.21
N ILE A 4 -5.79 -3.81 -5.13
CA ILE A 4 -5.50 -2.38 -5.05
C ILE A 4 -4.32 -2.03 -5.96
N LEU A 5 -3.27 -2.83 -5.94
CA LEU A 5 -2.09 -2.61 -6.80
C LEU A 5 -2.40 -2.69 -8.30
N LYS A 6 -3.43 -3.45 -8.72
CA LYS A 6 -3.88 -3.47 -10.12
C LYS A 6 -4.45 -2.14 -10.62
N CYS A 7 -4.77 -1.21 -9.71
CA CYS A 7 -5.24 0.13 -10.09
C CYS A 7 -4.09 1.11 -10.38
N ALA A 8 -2.85 0.75 -10.05
CA ALA A 8 -1.67 1.53 -10.40
C ALA A 8 -1.29 1.26 -11.87
N GLY A 9 -0.99 2.33 -12.61
CA GLY A 9 -0.34 2.25 -13.90
C GLY A 9 1.07 1.66 -13.77
N SER A 10 1.62 1.17 -14.87
CA SER A 10 2.96 0.57 -14.90
C SER A 10 4.10 1.55 -14.55
N GLU A 11 3.86 2.85 -14.75
CA GLU A 11 4.83 3.93 -14.51
C GLU A 11 4.38 4.86 -13.37
N ASP A 12 3.31 4.51 -12.66
CA ASP A 12 2.83 5.30 -11.53
C ASP A 12 3.82 5.19 -10.35
N THR A 13 4.05 6.32 -9.68
CA THR A 13 4.71 6.32 -8.38
C THR A 13 3.74 5.83 -7.32
N VAL A 14 4.12 4.81 -6.57
CA VAL A 14 3.32 4.24 -5.48
C VAL A 14 3.90 4.68 -4.14
N THR A 15 3.11 5.40 -3.35
CA THR A 15 3.46 5.78 -1.98
C THR A 15 2.57 5.04 -0.99
N LEU A 16 3.17 4.41 0.02
CA LEU A 16 2.45 3.82 1.15
C LEU A 16 2.56 4.75 2.34
N ARG A 17 1.45 5.01 3.03
CA ARG A 17 1.41 5.75 4.30
C ARG A 17 0.72 4.91 5.36
N ALA A 18 1.30 4.91 6.55
CA ALA A 18 0.74 4.31 7.75
C ALA A 18 1.20 5.13 8.97
N ALA A 19 0.36 5.19 10.01
CA ALA A 19 0.74 5.76 11.31
C ALA A 19 1.52 4.73 12.15
N ASP A 20 2.02 5.12 13.32
CA ASP A 20 2.83 4.27 14.19
C ASP A 20 2.09 3.01 14.72
N ASN A 21 0.77 3.10 14.91
CA ASN A 21 -0.11 1.96 15.24
C ASN A 21 -1.30 1.93 14.25
N PRO A 22 -1.08 1.45 13.03
CA PRO A 22 -2.06 1.60 11.96
C PRO A 22 -3.14 0.49 12.03
N ASP A 23 -4.40 0.89 11.98
CA ASP A 23 -5.52 -0.01 11.64
C ASP A 23 -5.75 -0.06 10.12
N THR A 24 -5.18 0.91 9.39
CA THR A 24 -5.28 1.05 7.95
C THR A 24 -3.93 1.41 7.33
N VAL A 25 -3.75 1.04 6.06
CA VAL A 25 -2.67 1.52 5.22
C VAL A 25 -3.25 2.24 4.02
N THR A 26 -2.66 3.37 3.68
CA THR A 26 -3.06 4.18 2.53
C THR A 26 -2.08 3.95 1.38
N PHE A 27 -2.61 3.64 0.21
CA PHE A 27 -1.89 3.57 -1.05
C PHE A 27 -2.22 4.81 -1.88
N ILE A 28 -1.19 5.55 -2.29
CA ILE A 28 -1.32 6.67 -3.23
C ILE A 28 -0.60 6.29 -4.53
N PHE A 29 -1.32 6.37 -5.64
CA PHE A 29 -0.77 6.20 -6.99
C PHE A 29 -0.78 7.55 -7.70
N GLU A 30 0.39 8.01 -8.10
CA GLU A 30 0.58 9.26 -8.83
C GLU A 30 1.19 8.97 -10.20
N SER A 31 0.50 9.38 -11.27
CA SER A 31 1.04 9.28 -12.63
C SER A 31 2.26 10.17 -12.80
N SER A 32 3.24 9.75 -13.60
CA SER A 32 4.50 10.51 -13.79
C SER A 32 4.28 11.93 -14.36
N ASN A 33 3.19 12.12 -15.12
CA ASN A 33 2.78 13.43 -15.67
C ASN A 33 1.88 14.25 -14.73
N LYS A 34 1.61 13.74 -13.51
CA LYS A 34 0.77 14.34 -12.46
C LYS A 34 -0.69 14.62 -12.85
N GLU A 35 -1.19 13.99 -13.90
CA GLU A 35 -2.60 14.15 -14.32
C GLU A 35 -3.56 13.32 -13.47
N LYS A 36 -3.08 12.22 -12.89
CA LYS A 36 -3.88 11.28 -12.11
C LYS A 36 -3.26 11.07 -10.73
N LEU A 37 -4.11 11.23 -9.72
CA LEU A 37 -3.84 10.87 -8.33
C LEU A 37 -4.98 9.97 -7.84
N ALA A 38 -4.65 8.78 -7.36
CA ALA A 38 -5.62 7.86 -6.78
C ALA A 38 -5.18 7.45 -5.37
N GLU A 39 -6.10 7.49 -4.42
CA GLU A 39 -5.86 7.15 -3.03
C GLU A 39 -6.79 6.00 -2.60
N TYR A 40 -6.21 4.96 -2.01
CA TYR A 40 -6.94 3.79 -1.54
C TYR A 40 -6.57 3.51 -0.09
N GLU A 41 -7.57 3.32 0.75
CA GLU A 41 -7.38 2.87 2.13
C GLU A 41 -7.73 1.38 2.26
N MET A 42 -6.89 0.63 2.95
CA MET A 42 -7.11 -0.78 3.26
C MET A 42 -7.02 -1.01 4.76
N LYS A 43 -8.03 -1.69 5.33
CA LYS A 43 -7.95 -2.19 6.71
C LYS A 43 -6.89 -3.28 6.82
N LEU A 44 -6.04 -3.15 7.83
CA LEU A 44 -5.04 -4.13 8.17
C LEU A 44 -5.68 -5.30 8.91
N ILE A 45 -5.05 -6.45 8.80
CA ILE A 45 -5.43 -7.65 9.55
C ILE A 45 -4.33 -7.91 10.58
N ASN A 46 -4.73 -8.31 11.79
CA ASN A 46 -3.78 -8.85 12.75
C ASN A 46 -3.33 -10.22 12.24
N MET A 47 -2.02 -10.35 12.05
CA MET A 47 -1.37 -11.63 11.78
C MET A 47 -0.38 -11.88 12.89
N ASP A 48 -0.46 -13.07 13.50
CA ASP A 48 0.52 -13.50 14.48
C ASP A 48 1.86 -13.71 13.77
N GLN A 49 2.90 -13.02 14.23
CA GLN A 49 4.25 -13.18 13.70
C GLN A 49 4.90 -14.44 14.29
N GLU A 50 4.87 -15.54 13.54
CA GLU A 50 5.77 -16.67 13.79
C GLU A 50 7.12 -16.37 13.12
N HIS A 51 8.04 -15.77 13.89
CA HIS A 51 9.42 -15.61 13.45
C HIS A 51 10.09 -17.00 13.39
N LEU A 52 10.01 -17.62 12.21
CA LEU A 52 10.86 -18.75 11.88
C LEU A 52 12.29 -18.22 11.78
N GLY A 53 13.15 -18.63 12.73
CA GLY A 53 14.57 -18.25 12.73
C GLY A 53 15.23 -18.68 11.43
N ILE A 54 15.35 -17.74 10.50
CA ILE A 54 16.22 -17.87 9.33
C ILE A 54 17.66 -17.56 9.79
N PRO A 55 18.65 -18.41 9.44
CA PRO A 55 20.06 -18.14 9.72
C PRO A 55 20.58 -16.91 8.94
#